data_AF-A0A1A6HPI8-F1
#
_entry.id   AF-A0A1A6HPI8-F1
#
_cell.length_a   1.000
_cell.length_b   1.000
_cell.length_c   1.000
_cell.angle_alpha   90.00
_cell.angle_beta   90.00
_cell.angle_gamma   90.00
#
_symmetry.space_group_name_H-M   'P 1'
#
loop_
_entity.id
_entity.type
_entity.pdbx_description
1 polymer ?
#
loop_
_entity_poly.entity_id
_entity_poly.type
_entity_poly.pdbx_seq_one_letter_code
_entity_poly.pdbx_strand_id
1 'polypeptide(L)'
;RYPSTGNNDITPAWYLINYVISNDLIQNRDGSHVSAEETGDRSGMLRPKGQGQLPCSSFRSIPKLSTISLELNGFPISPAMATMLQRSLFGNTVDVLGSDWRKAHFKFHRPFSDLAFALQVEKGGARSIQMAVQGSIIKYLLFSREGKDCSLHSLCNLSQHEQEQALAAVLADILWTAGAAQKATICFVTRDSHSTSILDYSKDNFIERLQLFEFAEKEAAEKFIYDHLPGFKGEGSHGVILFLYSLVFSRTFE
;
A
#
# COMPACT_ATOMS: atom_id res chain seq x y z
N ARG A 1 -33.17 27.14 -10.13
CA ARG A 1 -32.99 25.72 -10.51
C ARG A 1 -31.49 25.51 -10.68
N TYR A 2 -30.79 25.14 -9.60
CA TYR A 2 -29.35 24.84 -9.56
C TYR A 2 -29.21 23.34 -9.26
N PRO A 3 -28.29 22.60 -9.90
CA PRO A 3 -28.05 21.21 -9.55
C PRO A 3 -27.10 21.14 -8.33
N SER A 4 -27.50 20.33 -7.35
CA SER A 4 -26.72 19.98 -6.18
C SER A 4 -25.55 19.07 -6.57
N THR A 5 -24.33 19.56 -6.43
CA THR A 5 -23.12 18.73 -6.37
C THR A 5 -23.13 17.98 -5.04
N GLY A 6 -23.51 16.70 -5.09
CA GLY A 6 -23.39 15.78 -3.96
C GLY A 6 -21.92 15.47 -3.69
N ASN A 7 -21.34 16.18 -2.72
CA ASN A 7 -20.17 15.69 -2.01
C ASN A 7 -20.60 14.47 -1.20
N ASN A 8 -20.34 13.27 -1.72
CA ASN A 8 -20.36 12.06 -0.93
C ASN A 8 -19.04 12.00 -0.18
N ASP A 9 -19.02 12.66 0.98
CA ASP A 9 -17.93 12.61 1.95
C ASP A 9 -17.69 11.17 2.39
N ILE A 10 -16.44 10.76 2.26
CA ILE A 10 -15.88 9.47 2.70
C ILE A 10 -15.74 9.54 4.23
N THR A 11 -16.85 9.55 4.94
CA THR A 11 -16.88 9.66 6.40
C THR A 11 -16.48 8.36 7.13
N PRO A 12 -16.72 7.12 6.61
CA PRO A 12 -16.33 5.90 7.33
C PRO A 12 -14.83 5.60 7.34
N ALA A 13 -14.12 5.84 6.23
CA ALA A 13 -12.69 5.55 6.13
C ALA A 13 -11.85 6.48 7.04
N TRP A 14 -12.32 7.70 7.28
CA TRP A 14 -11.69 8.64 8.22
C TRP A 14 -11.72 8.12 9.66
N TYR A 15 -12.76 7.39 10.08
CA TYR A 15 -12.81 6.75 11.39
C TYR A 15 -11.86 5.55 11.49
N LEU A 16 -11.74 4.75 10.43
CA LEU A 16 -10.79 3.63 10.40
C LEU A 16 -9.34 4.12 10.41
N ILE A 17 -9.03 5.18 9.65
CA ILE A 17 -7.71 5.81 9.62
C ILE A 17 -7.40 6.53 10.95
N ASN A 18 -8.33 7.30 11.52
CA ASN A 18 -8.11 7.96 12.81
C ASN A 18 -7.97 6.96 13.96
N TYR A 19 -8.71 5.85 13.96
CA TYR A 19 -8.60 4.87 15.04
C TYR A 19 -7.25 4.13 15.02
N VAL A 20 -6.72 3.84 13.83
CA VAL A 20 -5.39 3.22 13.68
C VAL A 20 -4.27 4.22 14.00
N ILE A 21 -4.40 5.50 13.61
CA ILE A 21 -3.36 6.52 13.84
C ILE A 21 -3.39 7.10 15.27
N SER A 22 -4.56 7.23 15.90
CA SER A 22 -4.69 7.96 17.18
C SER A 22 -4.17 7.19 18.39
N ASN A 23 -4.17 5.85 18.36
CA ASN A 23 -3.63 5.05 19.47
C ASN A 23 -2.09 5.10 19.56
N ASP A 24 -1.42 5.46 18.47
CA ASP A 24 0.05 5.48 18.37
C ASP A 24 0.69 6.77 18.92
N LEU A 25 -0.09 7.86 19.01
CA LEU A 25 0.41 9.19 19.40
C LEU A 25 0.46 9.44 20.91
N ILE A 26 -0.05 8.53 21.73
CA ILE A 26 -0.19 8.76 23.19
C ILE A 26 0.97 8.16 24.00
N GLN A 27 1.76 7.23 23.45
CA GLN A 27 2.72 6.47 24.27
C GLN A 27 4.17 6.98 24.33
N ASN A 28 4.59 7.94 23.50
CA ASN A 28 5.99 8.40 23.54
C ASN A 28 6.08 9.92 23.43
N ARG A 29 6.01 10.59 24.57
CA ARG A 29 6.38 12.00 24.69
C ARG A 29 7.19 12.18 25.97
N ASP A 30 8.51 12.03 25.86
CA ASP A 30 9.42 12.64 26.83
C ASP A 30 10.78 12.98 26.21
N GLY A 31 11.15 14.26 26.32
CA GLY A 31 12.46 14.88 26.09
C GLY A 31 13.07 14.81 24.67
N SER A 32 13.81 15.78 24.15
CA SER A 32 14.16 17.15 24.55
C SER A 32 14.91 17.78 23.36
N HIS A 33 14.73 19.08 23.17
CA HIS A 33 15.41 19.98 22.22
C HIS A 33 16.94 19.82 22.14
N VAL A 34 17.53 20.05 20.95
CA VAL A 34 18.65 21.01 20.71
C VAL A 34 18.69 21.39 19.22
N SER A 35 18.87 22.69 18.94
CA SER A 35 19.06 23.33 17.63
C SER A 35 20.55 23.57 17.32
N ALA A 36 20.94 23.57 16.03
CA ALA A 36 22.02 24.38 15.43
C ALA A 36 22.04 24.09 13.91
N GLU A 37 21.71 25.04 13.02
CA GLU A 37 22.52 26.15 12.45
C GLU A 37 23.30 25.78 11.17
N GLU A 38 23.16 26.68 10.20
CA GLU A 38 23.47 26.57 8.77
C GLU A 38 24.95 26.75 8.42
N THR A 39 25.34 26.25 7.24
CA THR A 39 26.26 26.86 6.25
C THR A 39 26.31 25.87 5.08
N GLY A 40 26.17 26.21 3.80
CA GLY A 40 26.60 27.37 3.07
C GLY A 40 27.45 26.88 1.89
N ASP A 41 26.95 27.13 0.67
CA ASP A 41 27.71 27.43 -0.55
C ASP A 41 27.66 26.47 -1.76
N ARG A 42 27.84 27.12 -2.89
CA ARG A 42 27.25 27.00 -4.22
C ARG A 42 28.20 26.30 -5.20
N SER A 43 27.63 25.91 -6.35
CA SER A 43 28.20 26.03 -7.70
C SER A 43 28.55 24.72 -8.42
N GLY A 44 28.14 24.64 -9.70
CA GLY A 44 28.69 23.66 -10.64
C GLY A 44 27.73 23.17 -11.71
N MET A 45 27.27 24.06 -12.59
CA MET A 45 26.44 23.71 -13.76
C MET A 45 27.33 23.22 -14.92
N LEU A 46 27.07 22.02 -15.45
CA LEU A 46 27.56 21.58 -16.77
C LEU A 46 26.53 20.66 -17.45
N ARG A 47 25.93 21.14 -18.55
CA ARG A 47 25.26 20.31 -19.57
C ARG A 47 26.30 19.83 -20.58
N PRO A 48 26.03 18.72 -21.30
CA PRO A 48 25.79 18.92 -22.73
C PRO A 48 24.58 18.15 -23.30
N LYS A 49 24.11 18.67 -24.43
CA LYS A 49 23.12 18.10 -25.35
C LYS A 49 23.66 16.82 -26.02
N GLY A 50 22.77 15.87 -26.28
CA GLY A 50 22.93 14.82 -27.28
C GLY A 50 21.57 14.29 -27.72
N GLN A 51 21.17 14.58 -28.95
CA GLN A 51 20.01 14.01 -29.62
C GLN A 51 20.39 12.63 -30.20
N GLY A 52 19.53 11.64 -30.00
CA GLY A 52 19.56 10.36 -30.71
C GLY A 52 18.16 9.78 -30.75
N GLN A 53 17.60 9.63 -31.95
CA GLN A 53 16.33 8.98 -32.24
C GLN A 53 16.51 7.46 -32.42
N LEU A 54 15.36 6.75 -32.31
CA LEU A 54 15.03 5.36 -32.67
C LEU A 54 14.95 4.37 -31.49
N PRO A 55 14.17 3.27 -31.60
CA PRO A 55 12.77 3.19 -32.04
C PRO A 55 11.88 2.49 -30.98
N CYS A 56 10.57 2.64 -31.16
CA CYS A 56 9.52 2.04 -30.34
C CYS A 56 9.35 0.53 -30.61
N SER A 57 8.69 -0.14 -29.66
CA SER A 57 8.17 -1.52 -29.65
C SER A 57 9.15 -2.67 -29.40
N SER A 58 9.37 -2.96 -28.12
CA SER A 58 9.45 -4.34 -27.66
C SER A 58 8.35 -4.56 -26.63
N PHE A 59 7.37 -5.39 -26.98
CA PHE A 59 6.40 -5.93 -26.03
C PHE A 59 7.20 -6.70 -24.97
N ARG A 60 7.37 -6.13 -23.78
CA ARG A 60 7.96 -6.86 -22.65
C ARG A 60 6.95 -7.90 -22.20
N SER A 61 7.30 -9.15 -22.46
CA SER A 61 6.74 -10.32 -21.79
C SER A 61 6.75 -10.07 -20.28
N ILE A 62 5.56 -10.09 -19.67
CA ILE A 62 5.39 -10.01 -18.23
C ILE A 62 6.10 -11.21 -17.60
N PRO A 63 6.88 -11.06 -16.51
CA PRO A 63 7.51 -12.19 -15.85
C PRO A 63 6.42 -13.17 -15.40
N LYS A 64 6.57 -14.43 -15.78
CA LYS A 64 5.76 -15.54 -15.29
C LYS A 64 5.92 -15.56 -13.77
N LEU A 65 4.82 -15.35 -13.03
CA LEU A 65 4.82 -15.38 -11.57
C LEU A 65 5.31 -16.77 -11.14
N SER A 66 6.41 -16.81 -10.39
CA SER A 66 6.93 -18.05 -9.84
C SER A 66 5.86 -18.67 -8.94
N THR A 67 5.60 -19.96 -9.20
CA THR A 67 4.69 -20.83 -8.48
C THR A 67 4.79 -20.60 -6.97
N ILE A 68 3.68 -20.22 -6.35
CA ILE A 68 3.49 -20.05 -4.92
C ILE A 68 4.06 -21.28 -4.20
N SER A 69 4.89 -21.05 -3.17
CA SER A 69 5.33 -22.11 -2.26
C SER A 69 4.09 -22.71 -1.57
N LEU A 70 3.90 -24.02 -1.74
CA LEU A 70 2.72 -24.84 -1.44
C LEU A 70 2.24 -24.89 0.04
N GLU A 71 2.75 -24.06 0.94
CA GLU A 71 2.48 -24.14 2.39
C GLU A 71 1.35 -23.19 2.87
N LEU A 72 0.96 -22.18 2.09
CA LEU A 72 -0.10 -21.23 2.45
C LEU A 72 -1.25 -21.30 1.43
N ASN A 73 -2.21 -22.20 1.67
CA ASN A 73 -3.44 -22.24 0.90
C ASN A 73 -4.36 -21.11 1.35
N GLY A 74 -4.29 -19.97 0.66
CA GLY A 74 -5.29 -18.93 0.81
C GLY A 74 -6.68 -19.48 0.49
N PHE A 75 -7.72 -18.99 1.16
CA PHE A 75 -9.09 -19.39 0.93
C PHE A 75 -9.84 -18.34 0.11
N PRO A 76 -10.73 -18.74 -0.82
CA PRO A 76 -11.52 -17.78 -1.58
C PRO A 76 -12.50 -17.05 -0.68
N ILE A 77 -12.81 -15.80 -1.04
CA ILE A 77 -13.84 -15.06 -0.33
C ILE A 77 -15.21 -15.73 -0.52
N SER A 78 -15.99 -15.86 0.56
CA SER A 78 -17.38 -16.33 0.48
C SER A 78 -18.32 -15.17 0.10
N PRO A 79 -19.49 -15.43 -0.49
CA PRO A 79 -20.47 -14.38 -0.78
C PRO A 79 -20.89 -13.57 0.45
N ALA A 80 -20.93 -14.21 1.62
CA ALA A 80 -21.23 -13.55 2.89
C ALA A 80 -20.10 -12.59 3.31
N MET A 81 -18.84 -13.00 3.18
CA MET A 81 -17.68 -12.13 3.46
C MET A 81 -17.59 -10.97 2.47
N ALA A 82 -17.89 -11.21 1.18
CA ALA A 82 -17.94 -10.15 0.17
C ALA A 82 -19.01 -9.11 0.50
N THR A 83 -20.20 -9.56 0.92
CA THR A 83 -21.29 -8.69 1.37
C THR A 83 -20.90 -7.88 2.60
N MET A 84 -20.25 -8.53 3.58
CA MET A 84 -19.77 -7.88 4.81
C MET A 84 -18.72 -6.81 4.49
N LEU A 85 -17.76 -7.12 3.62
CA LEU A 85 -16.75 -6.16 3.16
C LEU A 85 -17.39 -4.94 2.51
N GLN A 86 -18.34 -5.12 1.59
CA GLN A 86 -19.03 -4.00 0.94
C GLN A 86 -19.80 -3.14 1.95
N ARG A 87 -20.53 -3.77 2.88
CA ARG A 87 -21.27 -3.05 3.92
C ARG A 87 -20.35 -2.29 4.88
N SER A 88 -19.19 -2.86 5.23
CA SER A 88 -18.20 -2.19 6.07
C SER A 88 -17.57 -0.97 5.40
N LEU A 89 -17.41 -1.00 4.07
CA LEU A 89 -16.78 0.08 3.30
C LEU A 89 -17.76 1.18 2.89
N PHE A 90 -18.97 0.80 2.46
CA PHE A 90 -19.95 1.71 1.84
C PHE A 90 -21.27 1.85 2.59
N GLY A 91 -21.52 1.01 3.60
CA GLY A 91 -22.83 0.90 4.25
C GLY A 91 -23.89 0.19 3.40
N ASN A 92 -23.56 -0.22 2.18
CA ASN A 92 -24.44 -0.92 1.23
C ASN A 92 -23.65 -1.95 0.39
N THR A 93 -24.32 -2.65 -0.52
CA THR A 93 -23.74 -3.73 -1.36
C THR A 93 -23.71 -3.39 -2.85
N VAL A 94 -24.02 -2.16 -3.21
CA VAL A 94 -24.17 -1.72 -4.62
C VAL A 94 -22.99 -0.86 -5.04
N ASP A 95 -22.50 -0.02 -4.12
CA ASP A 95 -21.38 0.88 -4.39
C ASP A 95 -20.05 0.12 -4.53
N VAL A 96 -19.21 0.66 -5.41
CA VAL A 96 -17.88 0.12 -5.70
C VAL A 96 -16.85 1.23 -5.68
N LEU A 97 -15.60 0.88 -5.40
CA LEU A 97 -14.49 1.83 -5.47
C LEU A 97 -14.30 2.29 -6.92
N GLY A 98 -14.22 3.62 -7.09
CA GLY A 98 -14.08 4.27 -8.40
C GLY A 98 -12.75 3.97 -9.11
N SER A 99 -12.60 4.48 -10.33
CA SER A 99 -11.42 4.25 -11.17
C SER A 99 -10.09 4.65 -10.51
N ASP A 100 -10.09 5.72 -9.71
CA ASP A 100 -8.88 6.25 -9.07
C ASP A 100 -8.34 5.26 -8.04
N TRP A 101 -9.23 4.58 -7.33
CA TRP A 101 -8.85 3.53 -6.38
C TRP A 101 -8.22 2.32 -7.07
N ARG A 102 -8.74 1.95 -8.24
CA ARG A 102 -8.24 0.78 -8.99
C ARG A 102 -6.82 0.98 -9.52
N LYS A 103 -6.47 2.22 -9.83
CA LYS A 103 -5.12 2.61 -10.26
C LYS A 103 -4.17 2.79 -9.08
N ALA A 104 -4.68 3.05 -7.88
CA ALA A 104 -3.88 3.36 -6.71
C ALA A 104 -3.06 2.15 -6.23
N HIS A 105 -1.77 2.40 -6.00
CA HIS A 105 -0.78 1.42 -5.56
C HIS A 105 0.31 2.14 -4.73
N PHE A 106 1.11 1.38 -3.98
CA PHE A 106 2.19 1.93 -3.17
C PHE A 106 3.47 2.00 -4.00
N LYS A 107 3.80 3.18 -4.51
CA LYS A 107 5.00 3.41 -5.32
C LYS A 107 5.87 4.47 -4.68
N PHE A 108 7.12 4.15 -4.40
CA PHE A 108 8.08 5.15 -3.96
C PHE A 108 8.53 6.06 -5.10
N HIS A 109 9.07 7.22 -4.74
CA HIS A 109 9.97 7.98 -5.61
C HIS A 109 11.25 7.18 -5.91
N ARG A 110 12.05 7.70 -6.85
CA ARG A 110 13.26 7.00 -7.30
C ARG A 110 14.19 6.70 -6.10
N PRO A 111 14.81 5.51 -6.05
CA PRO A 111 15.86 5.22 -5.08
C PRO A 111 16.99 6.26 -5.15
N PHE A 112 17.68 6.47 -4.03
CA PHE A 112 18.79 7.41 -3.92
C PHE A 112 18.45 8.83 -4.42
N SER A 113 17.29 9.35 -3.98
CA SER A 113 16.85 10.71 -4.26
C SER A 113 16.33 11.38 -2.99
N ASP A 114 16.25 12.70 -2.98
CA ASP A 114 15.76 13.48 -1.83
C ASP A 114 14.37 13.06 -1.33
N LEU A 115 13.60 12.38 -2.18
CA LEU A 115 12.26 11.87 -1.85
C LEU A 115 12.23 10.34 -1.79
N ALA A 116 13.35 9.63 -1.69
CA ALA A 116 13.39 8.17 -1.73
C ALA A 116 12.52 7.51 -0.63
N PHE A 117 12.30 8.16 0.50
CA PHE A 117 11.39 7.71 1.55
C PHE A 117 9.90 7.96 1.27
N ALA A 118 9.57 8.75 0.24
CA ALA A 118 8.22 9.20 -0.04
C ALA A 118 7.52 8.34 -1.10
N LEU A 119 6.23 8.10 -0.88
CA LEU A 119 5.30 7.54 -1.84
C LEU A 119 4.86 8.60 -2.85
N GLN A 120 4.86 8.22 -4.13
CA GLN A 120 4.18 8.94 -5.20
C GLN A 120 2.68 8.77 -5.02
N VAL A 121 1.98 9.87 -4.77
CA VAL A 121 0.53 9.85 -4.52
C VAL A 121 -0.20 10.70 -5.54
N GLU A 122 -1.08 10.06 -6.30
CA GLU A 122 -1.96 10.73 -7.26
C GLU A 122 -3.15 11.39 -6.54
N LYS A 123 -3.86 12.27 -7.26
CA LYS A 123 -5.12 12.82 -6.76
C LYS A 123 -6.18 11.72 -6.78
N GLY A 124 -7.01 11.66 -5.73
CA GLY A 124 -8.11 10.70 -5.65
C GLY A 124 -8.42 10.27 -4.22
N GLY A 125 -9.45 9.44 -4.04
CA GLY A 125 -9.90 9.00 -2.71
C GLY A 125 -8.88 8.13 -1.96
N ALA A 126 -8.10 7.33 -2.70
CA ALA A 126 -7.08 6.43 -2.16
C ALA A 126 -5.87 7.15 -1.52
N ARG A 127 -5.68 8.45 -1.83
CA ARG A 127 -4.60 9.28 -1.28
C ARG A 127 -4.58 9.27 0.25
N SER A 128 -5.75 9.28 0.88
CA SER A 128 -5.86 9.26 2.34
C SER A 128 -5.12 8.06 2.96
N ILE A 129 -5.32 6.86 2.40
CA ILE A 129 -4.65 5.63 2.85
C ILE A 129 -3.15 5.67 2.54
N GLN A 130 -2.77 6.10 1.35
CA GLN A 130 -1.34 6.20 1.00
C GLN A 130 -0.60 7.18 1.90
N MET A 131 -1.21 8.30 2.29
CA MET A 131 -0.60 9.26 3.22
C MET A 131 -0.55 8.73 4.65
N ALA A 132 -1.53 7.93 5.09
CA ALA A 132 -1.46 7.24 6.38
C ALA A 132 -0.28 6.26 6.42
N VAL A 133 -0.14 5.43 5.38
CA VAL A 133 0.99 4.50 5.23
C VAL A 133 2.32 5.25 5.13
N GLN A 134 2.36 6.40 4.43
CA GLN A 134 3.55 7.26 4.35
C GLN A 134 4.05 7.69 5.74
N GLY A 135 3.14 8.07 6.64
CA GLY A 135 3.49 8.42 8.02
C GLY A 135 4.15 7.25 8.74
N SER A 136 3.58 6.06 8.62
CA SER A 136 4.14 4.83 9.20
C SER A 136 5.49 4.44 8.60
N ILE A 137 5.70 4.68 7.28
CA ILE A 137 7.01 4.49 6.63
C ILE A 137 8.06 5.42 7.24
N ILE A 138 7.77 6.70 7.39
CA ILE A 138 8.70 7.66 7.99
C ILE A 138 9.01 7.25 9.44
N LYS A 139 7.99 6.87 10.22
CA LYS A 139 8.16 6.35 11.59
C LYS A 139 9.08 5.13 11.61
N TYR A 140 8.82 4.14 10.76
CA TYR A 140 9.61 2.92 10.68
C TYR A 140 11.08 3.20 10.37
N LEU A 141 11.33 4.04 9.35
CA LEU A 141 12.67 4.38 8.91
C LEU A 141 13.48 5.18 9.94
N LEU A 142 12.82 5.99 10.77
CA LEU A 142 13.47 6.82 11.78
C LEU A 142 13.62 6.14 13.15
N PHE A 143 12.77 5.17 13.50
CA PHE A 143 12.69 4.69 14.88
C PHE A 143 12.64 3.17 15.06
N SER A 144 12.22 2.42 14.04
CA SER A 144 11.94 0.98 14.18
C SER A 144 12.99 0.08 13.54
N ARG A 145 13.97 0.66 12.83
CA ARG A 145 14.99 -0.09 12.09
C ARG A 145 16.23 -0.32 12.95
N GLU A 146 16.33 -1.49 13.55
CA GLU A 146 17.48 -1.83 14.38
C GLU A 146 18.79 -1.89 13.58
N GLY A 147 19.87 -1.34 14.15
CA GLY A 147 21.24 -1.48 13.62
C GLY A 147 21.57 -0.67 12.37
N LYS A 148 20.77 0.35 12.00
CA LYS A 148 21.05 1.24 10.86
C LYS A 148 20.94 2.71 11.24
N ASP A 149 21.55 3.57 10.42
CA ASP A 149 21.50 5.03 10.66
C ASP A 149 20.06 5.56 10.49
N CYS A 150 19.51 6.04 11.60
CA CYS A 150 18.15 6.58 11.70
C CYS A 150 18.10 8.12 11.53
N SER A 151 19.15 8.72 10.96
CA SER A 151 19.20 10.16 10.70
C SER A 151 18.19 10.59 9.61
N LEU A 152 17.77 11.87 9.63
CA LEU A 152 16.94 12.43 8.55
C LEU A 152 17.64 12.34 7.18
N HIS A 153 18.97 12.32 7.15
CA HIS A 153 19.76 12.17 5.93
C HIS A 153 19.65 10.76 5.33
N SER A 154 19.42 9.73 6.15
CA SER A 154 19.25 8.35 5.66
C SER A 154 17.96 8.18 4.87
N LEU A 155 16.94 9.00 5.13
CA LEU A 155 15.68 9.03 4.36
C LEU A 155 15.90 9.37 2.87
N CYS A 156 16.89 10.20 2.55
CA CYS A 156 17.21 10.63 1.18
C CYS A 156 18.07 9.61 0.41
N ASN A 157 18.57 8.56 1.08
CA ASN A 157 19.54 7.63 0.50
C ASN A 157 19.06 6.17 0.52
N LEU A 158 17.75 5.96 0.48
CA LEU A 158 17.20 4.60 0.44
C LEU A 158 17.42 3.95 -0.93
N SER A 159 18.04 2.78 -0.89
CA SER A 159 18.08 1.86 -2.03
C SER A 159 16.70 1.27 -2.32
N GLN A 160 16.54 0.68 -3.51
CA GLN A 160 15.30 0.00 -3.86
C GLN A 160 14.96 -1.11 -2.86
N HIS A 161 15.95 -1.90 -2.45
CA HIS A 161 15.73 -2.98 -1.48
C HIS A 161 15.22 -2.44 -0.13
N GLU A 162 15.74 -1.31 0.34
CA GLU A 162 15.30 -0.71 1.60
C GLU A 162 13.90 -0.11 1.52
N GLN A 163 13.53 0.49 0.39
CA GLN A 163 12.17 0.93 0.13
C GLN A 163 11.20 -0.25 0.18
N GLU A 164 11.57 -1.36 -0.46
CA GLU A 164 10.75 -2.57 -0.53
C GLU A 164 10.58 -3.24 0.83
N GLN A 165 11.68 -3.35 1.58
CA GLN A 165 11.68 -3.85 2.95
C GLN A 165 10.83 -2.96 3.87
N ALA A 166 11.01 -1.64 3.82
CA ALA A 166 10.24 -0.72 4.66
C ALA A 166 8.74 -0.78 4.36
N LEU A 167 8.34 -0.89 3.09
CA LEU A 167 6.94 -1.02 2.75
C LEU A 167 6.36 -2.36 3.23
N ALA A 168 7.05 -3.47 3.01
CA ALA A 168 6.56 -4.77 3.48
C ALA A 168 6.40 -4.80 5.01
N ALA A 169 7.40 -4.33 5.75
CA ALA A 169 7.37 -4.24 7.21
C ALA A 169 6.22 -3.37 7.70
N VAL A 170 6.04 -2.18 7.11
CA VAL A 170 4.97 -1.25 7.51
C VAL A 170 3.58 -1.80 7.20
N LEU A 171 3.37 -2.37 6.01
CA LEU A 171 2.06 -2.95 5.69
C LEU A 171 1.74 -4.12 6.62
N ALA A 172 2.72 -4.98 6.93
CA ALA A 172 2.55 -6.08 7.88
C ALA A 172 2.25 -5.56 9.29
N ASP A 173 2.98 -4.56 9.75
CA ASP A 173 2.82 -3.98 11.10
C ASP A 173 1.43 -3.35 11.29
N ILE A 174 0.93 -2.63 10.28
CA ILE A 174 -0.42 -2.04 10.32
C ILE A 174 -1.48 -3.16 10.34
N LEU A 175 -1.35 -4.19 9.51
CA LEU A 175 -2.31 -5.30 9.48
C LEU A 175 -2.30 -6.11 10.78
N TRP A 176 -1.12 -6.38 11.31
CA TRP A 176 -0.93 -7.07 12.58
C TRP A 176 -1.55 -6.28 13.74
N THR A 177 -1.33 -4.97 13.76
CA THR A 177 -1.96 -4.08 14.73
C THR A 177 -3.48 -4.05 14.58
N ALA A 178 -4.00 -4.05 13.35
CA ALA A 178 -5.43 -4.11 13.08
C ALA A 178 -6.06 -5.42 13.60
N GLY A 179 -5.34 -6.54 13.53
CA GLY A 179 -5.73 -7.82 14.14
C GLY A 179 -5.31 -7.98 15.60
N ALA A 180 -5.21 -6.87 16.35
CA ALA A 180 -4.95 -6.83 17.79
C ALA A 180 -3.67 -7.57 18.22
N ALA A 181 -2.65 -7.59 17.36
CA ALA A 181 -1.40 -8.31 17.54
C ALA A 181 -1.57 -9.83 17.74
N GLN A 182 -2.64 -10.40 17.20
CA GLN A 182 -2.90 -11.85 17.23
C GLN A 182 -2.88 -12.48 15.84
N LYS A 183 -3.32 -11.73 14.83
CA LYS A 183 -3.35 -12.20 13.44
C LYS A 183 -3.20 -11.07 12.44
N ALA A 184 -2.83 -11.42 11.21
CA ALA A 184 -2.96 -10.56 10.04
C ALA A 184 -3.64 -11.34 8.91
N THR A 185 -4.60 -10.69 8.24
CA THR A 185 -5.27 -11.23 7.06
C THR A 185 -4.86 -10.42 5.85
N ILE A 186 -4.30 -11.08 4.84
CA ILE A 186 -3.83 -10.45 3.60
C ILE A 186 -4.72 -10.90 2.46
N CYS A 187 -5.28 -9.93 1.74
CA CYS A 187 -6.04 -10.15 0.52
C CYS A 187 -5.14 -10.09 -0.71
N PHE A 188 -5.30 -11.06 -1.61
CA PHE A 188 -4.61 -11.07 -2.88
C PHE A 188 -5.55 -11.54 -4.00
N VAL A 189 -5.28 -11.13 -5.24
CA VAL A 189 -6.01 -11.64 -6.42
C VAL A 189 -5.14 -12.67 -7.11
N THR A 190 -5.59 -13.92 -7.07
CA THR A 190 -4.96 -14.98 -7.85
C THR A 190 -5.54 -14.95 -9.26
N ARG A 191 -4.68 -14.82 -10.28
CA ARG A 191 -5.12 -15.01 -11.67
C ARG A 191 -5.34 -16.50 -11.89
N ASP A 192 -6.59 -16.94 -11.82
CA ASP A 192 -6.94 -18.24 -12.37
C ASP A 192 -6.59 -18.25 -13.87
N SER A 193 -5.68 -19.13 -14.24
CA SER A 193 -5.20 -19.31 -15.62
C SER A 193 -6.26 -19.97 -16.54
N HIS A 194 -7.52 -20.05 -16.10
CA HIS A 194 -8.58 -20.81 -16.79
C HIS A 194 -9.91 -20.08 -16.99
N SER A 195 -10.00 -18.77 -16.72
CA SER A 195 -11.22 -18.02 -17.07
C SER A 195 -11.15 -17.51 -18.52
N THR A 196 -11.48 -18.40 -19.45
CA THR A 196 -11.80 -18.04 -20.83
C THR A 196 -13.21 -17.42 -20.86
N SER A 197 -13.31 -16.12 -20.61
CA SER A 197 -14.42 -15.33 -21.16
C SER A 197 -14.01 -13.86 -21.30
N ILE A 198 -13.57 -13.54 -22.52
CA ILE A 198 -13.49 -12.17 -23.04
C ILE A 198 -14.94 -11.72 -23.31
N LEU A 199 -15.79 -11.61 -22.27
CA LEU A 199 -17.13 -11.05 -22.40
C LEU A 199 -17.78 -10.76 -21.04
N ASP A 200 -17.25 -9.79 -20.30
CA ASP A 200 -18.06 -8.85 -19.50
C ASP A 200 -17.14 -7.84 -18.82
N TYR A 201 -16.76 -6.80 -19.56
CA TYR A 201 -15.99 -5.67 -19.03
C TYR A 201 -16.87 -4.72 -18.18
N SER A 202 -18.09 -5.15 -17.80
CA SER A 202 -19.14 -4.32 -17.19
C SER A 202 -19.48 -4.71 -15.74
N LYS A 203 -19.16 -5.94 -15.30
CA LYS A 203 -19.28 -6.37 -13.91
C LYS A 203 -17.92 -6.85 -13.40
N ASP A 204 -17.18 -5.92 -12.81
CA ASP A 204 -15.97 -6.23 -12.07
C ASP A 204 -16.28 -7.08 -10.84
N ASN A 205 -16.23 -8.39 -11.00
CA ASN A 205 -16.20 -9.34 -9.90
C ASN A 205 -14.80 -9.35 -9.24
N PHE A 206 -14.22 -8.16 -8.98
CA PHE A 206 -12.91 -7.98 -8.37
C PHE A 206 -12.88 -8.60 -6.96
N ILE A 207 -13.97 -8.42 -6.21
CA ILE A 207 -14.11 -8.98 -4.86
C ILE A 207 -14.16 -10.51 -4.92
N GLU A 208 -14.93 -11.12 -5.83
CA GLU A 208 -15.08 -12.58 -5.91
C GLU A 208 -13.78 -13.33 -6.24
N ARG A 209 -12.80 -12.65 -6.84
CA ARG A 209 -11.49 -13.21 -7.18
C ARG A 209 -10.46 -13.07 -6.04
N LEU A 210 -10.87 -12.53 -4.89
CA LEU A 210 -9.99 -12.38 -3.74
C LEU A 210 -9.77 -13.73 -3.06
N GLN A 211 -8.50 -13.97 -2.74
CA GLN A 211 -8.06 -14.99 -1.80
C GLN A 211 -7.56 -14.30 -0.53
N LEU A 212 -7.92 -14.87 0.62
CA LEU A 212 -7.51 -14.41 1.93
C LEU A 212 -6.44 -15.37 2.46
N PHE A 213 -5.37 -14.80 2.98
CA PHE A 213 -4.27 -15.51 3.61
C PHE A 213 -4.17 -15.03 5.06
N GLU A 214 -4.31 -15.94 6.00
CA GLU A 214 -4.24 -15.63 7.43
C GLU A 214 -2.91 -16.05 8.02
N PHE A 215 -2.36 -15.18 8.87
CA PHE A 215 -1.07 -15.36 9.51
C PHE A 215 -1.21 -15.14 11.00
N ALA A 216 -0.68 -16.07 11.80
CA ALA A 216 -0.60 -15.98 13.26
C ALA A 216 0.76 -15.44 13.76
N GLU A 217 1.66 -15.09 12.83
CA GLU A 217 2.98 -14.52 13.12
C GLU A 217 3.21 -13.29 12.23
N LYS A 218 3.68 -12.19 12.83
CA LYS A 218 3.90 -10.93 12.10
C LYS A 218 4.98 -11.08 11.04
N GLU A 219 6.04 -11.78 11.37
CA GLU A 219 7.22 -12.00 10.52
C GLU A 219 6.85 -12.84 9.29
N ALA A 220 5.95 -13.81 9.45
CA ALA A 220 5.42 -14.60 8.34
C ALA A 220 4.55 -13.74 7.40
N ALA A 221 3.72 -12.86 7.96
CA ALA A 221 2.93 -11.91 7.19
C ALA A 221 3.83 -10.91 6.43
N GLU A 222 4.85 -10.35 7.08
CA GLU A 222 5.84 -9.46 6.46
C GLU A 222 6.56 -10.15 5.30
N LYS A 223 7.05 -11.37 5.52
CA LYS A 223 7.70 -12.16 4.48
C LYS A 223 6.76 -12.40 3.29
N PHE A 224 5.50 -12.77 3.56
CA PHE A 224 4.51 -12.97 2.50
C PHE A 224 4.27 -11.69 1.69
N ILE A 225 4.11 -10.54 2.34
CA ILE A 225 3.95 -9.25 1.65
C ILE A 225 5.19 -8.92 0.82
N TYR A 226 6.39 -9.14 1.37
CA TYR A 226 7.64 -8.89 0.66
C TYR A 226 7.76 -9.75 -0.61
N ASP A 227 7.47 -11.05 -0.50
CA ASP A 227 7.53 -11.99 -1.62
C ASP A 227 6.49 -11.66 -2.73
N HIS A 228 5.36 -11.05 -2.35
CA HIS A 228 4.26 -10.69 -3.26
C HIS A 228 4.12 -9.17 -3.48
N LEU A 229 5.15 -8.39 -3.14
CA LEU A 229 5.13 -6.93 -3.16
C LEU A 229 4.76 -6.31 -4.52
N PRO A 230 5.08 -6.92 -5.70
CA PRO A 230 4.57 -6.43 -6.98
C PRO A 230 3.05 -6.28 -7.05
N GLY A 231 2.29 -7.07 -6.28
CA GLY A 231 0.82 -6.95 -6.17
C GLY A 231 0.34 -5.72 -5.39
N PHE A 232 1.21 -5.05 -4.63
CA PHE A 232 0.90 -3.82 -3.90
C PHE A 232 1.47 -2.56 -4.55
N LYS A 233 2.52 -2.71 -5.34
CA LYS A 233 3.33 -1.64 -5.94
C LYS A 233 3.15 -1.49 -7.45
N GLY A 234 2.67 -2.52 -8.14
CA GLY A 234 2.54 -2.50 -9.59
C GLY A 234 1.48 -1.51 -10.07
N GLU A 235 1.71 -0.86 -11.19
CA GLU A 235 0.65 -0.12 -11.88
C GLU A 235 -0.48 -1.10 -12.29
N GLY A 236 -1.73 -0.75 -11.99
CA GLY A 236 -2.87 -1.64 -12.22
C GLY A 236 -2.97 -2.85 -11.28
N SER A 237 -2.15 -2.90 -10.23
CA SER A 237 -2.18 -3.98 -9.22
C SER A 237 -3.36 -3.89 -8.25
N HIS A 238 -4.03 -2.73 -8.17
CA HIS A 238 -5.06 -2.44 -7.17
C HIS A 238 -4.52 -2.48 -5.73
N GLY A 239 -3.22 -2.25 -5.54
CA GLY A 239 -2.52 -2.46 -4.26
C GLY A 239 -3.13 -1.75 -3.06
N VAL A 240 -3.64 -0.52 -3.23
CA VAL A 240 -4.28 0.20 -2.11
C VAL A 240 -5.65 -0.41 -1.75
N ILE A 241 -6.39 -0.91 -2.74
CA ILE A 241 -7.66 -1.63 -2.49
C ILE A 241 -7.38 -2.94 -1.76
N LEU A 242 -6.41 -3.72 -2.23
CA LEU A 242 -6.04 -5.00 -1.61
C LEU A 242 -5.61 -4.79 -0.16
N PHE A 243 -4.81 -3.74 0.10
CA PHE A 243 -4.43 -3.38 1.47
C PHE A 243 -5.62 -2.95 2.32
N LEU A 244 -6.54 -2.13 1.79
CA LEU A 244 -7.74 -1.74 2.51
C LEU A 244 -8.61 -2.95 2.88
N TYR A 245 -8.78 -3.90 1.97
CA TYR A 245 -9.55 -5.11 2.24
C TYR A 245 -8.87 -5.98 3.30
N SER A 246 -7.54 -6.11 3.20
CA SER A 246 -6.71 -6.79 4.21
C SER A 246 -6.89 -6.17 5.60
N LEU A 247 -6.94 -4.83 5.68
CA LEU A 247 -7.19 -4.11 6.94
C LEU A 247 -8.55 -4.42 7.54
N VAL A 248 -9.61 -4.40 6.71
CA VAL A 248 -10.97 -4.72 7.17
C VAL A 248 -11.00 -6.13 7.74
N PHE A 249 -10.52 -7.13 6.99
CA PHE A 249 -10.54 -8.52 7.45
C PHE A 249 -9.62 -8.81 8.62
N SER A 250 -8.48 -8.11 8.74
CA SER A 250 -7.61 -8.25 9.92
C SER A 250 -8.33 -7.77 11.19
N ARG A 251 -9.13 -6.70 11.09
CA ARG A 251 -9.87 -6.12 12.23
C ARG A 251 -11.12 -6.91 12.60
N THR A 252 -11.88 -7.37 11.61
CA THR A 252 -13.18 -8.01 11.86
C THR A 252 -13.07 -9.51 11.69
N PHE A 253 -12.85 -10.26 12.78
CA PHE A 253 -13.28 -11.66 12.90
C PHE A 253 -13.23 -12.13 14.36
N GLU A 254 -14.35 -11.92 15.06
CA GLU A 254 -15.26 -12.96 15.60
C GLU A 254 -16.68 -12.68 15.08
#